data_AF-U2LAG4-F1
#
_entry.id   AF-U2LAG4-F1
#
_cell.length_a   1.000
_cell.length_b   1.000
_cell.length_c   1.000
_cell.angle_alpha   90.00
_cell.angle_beta   90.00
_cell.angle_gamma   90.00
#
_symmetry.space_group_name_H-M   'P 1'
#
loop_
_entity.id
_entity.type
_entity.pdbx_description
1 polymer ?
#
loop_
_entity_poly.entity_id
_entity_poly.type
_entity_poly.pdbx_seq_one_letter_code
_entity_poly.pdbx_strand_id
1 'polypeptide(L)'
;MQLSVQIGMKKAVLSGICIMAIDSNRMVKGAVINEFGVKAFDFIYNERKHKVRLIDIMPMLDKWYIRHILRRDLRKIIPQLITHGSCEYTDLKYGIDYIFKPLEQEHNAISE
;
A
#
# COMPACT_ATOMS: atom_id res chain seq x y z
N MET A 1 7.56 3.82 8.04
CA MET A 1 6.21 4.41 8.06
C MET A 1 5.20 3.27 8.16
N GLN A 2 4.23 3.39 9.05
CA GLN A 2 3.14 2.43 9.23
C GLN A 2 1.82 3.17 8.97
N LEU A 3 0.98 2.59 8.13
CA LEU A 3 -0.27 3.19 7.68
C LEU A 3 -1.39 2.18 7.82
N SER A 4 -2.59 2.64 8.17
CA SER A 4 -3.80 1.89 7.84
C SER A 4 -4.01 1.96 6.32
N VAL A 5 -4.52 0.89 5.75
CA VAL A 5 -4.83 0.81 4.32
C VAL A 5 -6.22 0.24 4.12
N GLN A 6 -6.95 0.84 3.19
CA GLN A 6 -8.18 0.30 2.63
C GLN A 6 -8.10 0.37 1.11
N ILE A 7 -8.40 -0.75 0.46
CA ILE A 7 -8.48 -0.89 -0.99
C ILE A 7 -9.88 -1.40 -1.31
N GLY A 8 -10.75 -0.49 -1.74
CA GLY A 8 -12.12 -0.78 -2.17
C GLY A 8 -12.16 -1.16 -3.65
N MET A 9 -12.78 -2.29 -3.96
CA MET A 9 -13.10 -2.73 -5.32
C MET A 9 -14.60 -3.03 -5.41
N LYS A 10 -15.17 -3.03 -6.62
CA LYS A 10 -16.62 -3.26 -6.85
C LYS A 10 -17.26 -4.44 -6.10
N LYS A 11 -16.50 -5.49 -5.76
CA LYS A 11 -17.01 -6.72 -5.11
C LYS A 11 -16.21 -7.14 -3.87
N ALA A 12 -15.21 -6.36 -3.47
CA ALA A 12 -14.30 -6.76 -2.41
C ALA A 12 -13.68 -5.53 -1.78
N VAL A 13 -13.44 -5.59 -0.47
CA VAL A 13 -12.64 -4.61 0.25
C VAL A 13 -11.48 -5.38 0.87
N LEU A 14 -10.25 -4.90 0.61
CA LEU A 14 -9.08 -5.33 1.35
C LEU A 14 -8.73 -4.20 2.30
N SER A 15 -8.76 -4.45 3.58
CA SER A 15 -8.29 -3.50 4.59
C SER A 15 -7.15 -4.11 5.40
N GLY A 16 -6.43 -3.29 6.16
CA GLY A 16 -5.34 -3.74 7.01
C GLY A 16 -4.26 -2.68 7.21
N ILE A 17 -3.00 -3.10 7.21
CA ILE A 17 -1.84 -2.23 7.40
C ILE A 17 -0.90 -2.25 6.21
N CYS A 18 -0.28 -1.10 5.95
CA CYS A 18 0.84 -0.95 5.02
C CYS A 18 2.07 -0.51 5.80
N ILE A 19 3.13 -1.31 5.74
CA ILE A 19 4.42 -0.99 6.34
C ILE A 19 5.38 -0.64 5.21
N MET A 20 6.05 0.51 5.32
CA MET A 20 6.99 1.01 4.32
C MET A 20 8.32 1.42 4.97
N ALA A 21 9.42 1.06 4.31
CA ALA A 21 10.77 1.50 4.62
C ALA A 21 11.45 2.03 3.36
N ILE A 22 12.26 3.07 3.53
CA ILE A 22 13.06 3.69 2.46
C ILE A 22 14.52 3.39 2.74
N ASP A 23 15.23 2.84 1.77
CA ASP A 23 16.67 2.60 1.88
C ASP A 23 17.52 3.78 1.35
N SER A 24 18.83 3.71 1.58
CA SER A 24 19.80 4.72 1.13
C SER A 24 19.84 4.92 -0.38
N ASN A 25 19.36 3.94 -1.16
CA ASN A 25 19.32 4.00 -2.62
C ASN A 25 18.00 4.57 -3.17
N ARG A 26 17.15 5.15 -2.30
CA ARG A 26 15.79 5.61 -2.64
C ARG A 26 14.93 4.49 -3.22
N MET A 27 15.11 3.29 -2.70
CA MET A 27 14.19 2.18 -2.93
C MET A 27 13.23 2.13 -1.75
N VAL A 28 11.95 2.18 -2.05
CA VAL A 28 10.89 1.99 -1.08
C VAL A 28 10.46 0.53 -1.12
N LYS A 29 10.57 -0.15 0.01
CA LYS A 29 10.06 -1.50 0.20
C LYS A 29 8.82 -1.40 1.07
N GLY A 30 7.75 -2.07 0.67
CA GLY A 30 6.55 -2.11 1.48
C GLY A 30 5.80 -3.43 1.40
N ALA A 31 5.01 -3.67 2.44
CA ALA A 31 4.17 -4.84 2.59
C ALA A 31 2.77 -4.39 3.00
N VAL A 32 1.76 -4.92 2.32
CA VAL A 32 0.36 -4.78 2.71
C VAL A 32 -0.11 -6.08 3.34
N ILE A 33 -0.62 -5.99 4.56
CA ILE A 33 -1.06 -7.13 5.37
C ILE A 33 -2.49 -6.85 5.79
N ASN A 34 -3.38 -7.82 5.65
CA ASN A 34 -4.79 -7.66 6.05
C ASN A 34 -4.97 -7.80 7.58
N GLU A 35 -6.21 -7.66 8.05
CA GLU A 35 -6.56 -7.77 9.48
C GLU A 35 -6.23 -9.12 10.11
N PHE A 36 -6.13 -10.17 9.29
CA PHE A 36 -5.86 -11.53 9.74
C PHE A 36 -4.36 -11.86 9.74
N GLY A 37 -3.49 -10.86 9.53
CA GLY A 37 -2.05 -11.06 9.43
C GLY A 37 -1.62 -11.72 8.12
N VAL A 38 -2.54 -11.93 7.17
CA VAL A 38 -2.22 -12.50 5.86
C VAL A 38 -1.66 -11.39 4.98
N LYS A 39 -0.44 -11.62 4.47
CA LYS A 39 0.19 -10.72 3.53
C LYS A 39 -0.58 -10.70 2.20
N ALA A 40 -1.05 -9.52 1.82
CA ALA A 40 -1.73 -9.31 0.55
C ALA A 40 -0.75 -9.17 -0.60
N PHE A 41 0.25 -8.30 -0.46
CA PHE A 41 1.34 -8.20 -1.41
C PHE A 41 2.52 -7.43 -0.84
N ASP A 42 3.70 -7.75 -1.35
CA ASP A 42 4.93 -6.97 -1.18
C ASP A 42 5.22 -6.16 -2.44
N PHE A 43 5.74 -4.95 -2.26
CA PHE A 43 6.14 -4.10 -3.35
C PHE A 43 7.51 -3.45 -3.14
N ILE A 44 8.17 -3.16 -4.26
CA ILE A 44 9.36 -2.34 -4.31
C ILE A 44 9.12 -1.21 -5.30
N TYR A 45 9.28 0.03 -4.85
CA TYR A 45 9.26 1.22 -5.70
C TYR A 45 10.66 1.81 -5.79
N ASN A 46 11.14 1.98 -7.01
CA ASN A 46 12.37 2.71 -7.29
C ASN A 46 12.00 4.16 -7.62
N GLU A 47 12.36 5.09 -6.74
CA GLU A 47 12.01 6.51 -6.90
C GLU A 47 12.66 7.12 -8.15
N ARG A 48 13.95 6.81 -8.40
CA ARG A 48 14.71 7.35 -9.53
C ARG A 48 14.16 6.90 -10.89
N LYS A 49 13.67 5.65 -10.97
CA LYS A 49 13.14 5.04 -12.21
C LYS A 49 11.62 5.12 -12.30
N HIS A 50 10.95 5.67 -11.28
CA HIS A 50 9.49 5.73 -11.17
C HIS A 50 8.81 4.38 -11.48
N LYS A 51 9.37 3.29 -10.95
CA LYS A 51 8.99 1.91 -11.29
C LYS A 51 8.62 1.10 -10.06
N VAL A 52 7.44 0.48 -10.10
CA VAL A 52 6.94 -0.46 -9.09
C VAL A 52 7.16 -1.90 -9.56
N ARG A 53 7.63 -2.75 -8.65
CA ARG A 53 7.62 -4.21 -8.76
C ARG A 53 6.73 -4.76 -7.64
N LEU A 54 5.93 -5.77 -7.98
CA LEU A 54 5.24 -6.61 -7.00
C LEU A 54 6.11 -7.86 -6.81
N ILE A 55 6.38 -8.22 -5.56
CA ILE A 55 7.28 -9.34 -5.22
C ILE A 55 6.44 -10.56 -4.87
N ASP A 56 5.79 -10.51 -3.71
CA ASP A 56 4.84 -11.50 -3.24
C ASP A 56 3.43 -10.95 -3.43
N ILE A 57 2.47 -11.82 -3.74
CA ILE A 57 1.07 -11.43 -3.92
C ILE A 57 0.16 -12.62 -3.63
N MET A 58 -0.87 -12.41 -2.82
CA MET A 58 -1.80 -13.47 -2.47
C MET A 58 -2.53 -13.98 -3.73
N PRO A 59 -2.88 -15.29 -3.80
CA PRO A 59 -3.46 -15.89 -5.00
C PRO A 59 -4.70 -15.16 -5.53
N MET A 60 -5.53 -14.60 -4.65
CA MET A 60 -6.73 -13.84 -5.03
C MET A 60 -6.40 -12.60 -5.89
N LEU A 61 -5.24 -11.98 -5.65
CA LEU A 61 -4.77 -10.79 -6.36
C LEU A 61 -3.76 -11.12 -7.48
N ASP A 62 -3.24 -12.35 -7.55
CA ASP A 62 -2.25 -12.79 -8.54
C ASP A 62 -2.83 -13.06 -9.93
N LYS A 63 -3.74 -12.20 -10.39
CA LYS A 63 -4.20 -12.20 -11.78
C LYS A 63 -3.42 -11.15 -12.56
N TRP A 64 -2.93 -11.51 -13.75
CA TRP A 64 -2.08 -10.62 -14.57
C TRP A 64 -2.61 -9.18 -14.67
N TYR A 65 -3.92 -9.03 -14.93
CA TYR A 65 -4.55 -7.72 -15.06
C TYR A 65 -4.58 -6.95 -13.72
N ILE A 66 -4.88 -7.62 -12.59
CA ILE A 66 -4.85 -7.01 -11.25
C ILE A 66 -3.43 -6.53 -10.94
N ARG A 67 -2.42 -7.36 -11.20
CA ARG A 67 -1.02 -6.98 -10.98
C ARG A 67 -0.61 -5.78 -11.84
N HIS A 68 -1.13 -5.67 -13.05
CA HIS A 68 -0.87 -4.53 -13.93
C HIS A 68 -1.48 -3.24 -13.34
N ILE A 69 -2.74 -3.32 -12.89
CA ILE A 69 -3.47 -2.21 -12.28
C ILE A 69 -2.78 -1.75 -11.00
N LEU A 70 -2.51 -2.68 -10.07
CA LEU A 70 -1.82 -2.38 -8.81
C LEU A 70 -0.48 -1.69 -9.04
N ARG A 71 0.35 -2.16 -9.98
CA ARG A 71 1.63 -1.50 -10.29
C ARG A 71 1.45 -0.09 -10.83
N ARG A 72 0.43 0.13 -11.67
CA ARG A 72 0.13 1.46 -12.23
C ARG A 72 -0.31 2.42 -11.14
N ASP A 73 -1.18 1.97 -10.25
CA ASP A 73 -1.78 2.83 -9.23
C ASP A 73 -0.81 3.09 -8.09
N LEU A 74 -0.09 2.07 -7.60
CA LEU A 74 0.99 2.23 -6.62
C LEU A 74 2.09 3.19 -7.09
N ARG A 75 2.36 3.24 -8.40
CA ARG A 75 3.33 4.18 -8.96
C ARG A 75 2.90 5.65 -8.76
N LYS A 76 1.59 5.93 -8.68
CA LYS A 76 1.06 7.26 -8.39
C LYS A 76 0.92 7.51 -6.89
N ILE A 77 0.54 6.48 -6.14
CA ILE A 77 0.27 6.56 -4.69
C ILE A 77 1.55 6.71 -3.88
N ILE A 78 2.57 5.88 -4.13
CA ILE A 78 3.77 5.83 -3.28
C ILE A 78 4.50 7.18 -3.17
N PRO A 79 4.69 7.97 -4.25
CA PRO A 79 5.26 9.33 -4.14
C PRO A 79 4.47 10.26 -3.21
N GLN A 80 3.14 10.16 -3.22
CA GLN A 80 2.29 10.95 -2.33
C GLN A 80 2.44 10.49 -0.88
N LEU A 81 2.50 9.18 -0.63
CA LEU A 81 2.75 8.63 0.70
C LEU A 81 4.09 9.09 1.28
N ILE A 82 5.15 9.13 0.47
CA ILE A 82 6.47 9.59 0.93
C ILE A 82 6.42 11.09 1.28
N THR A 83 5.73 11.89 0.48
CA THR A 83 5.70 13.36 0.63
C THR A 83 4.76 13.81 1.76
N HIS A 84 3.60 13.17 1.89
CA HIS A 84 2.50 13.63 2.74
C HIS A 84 2.19 12.73 3.93
N GLY A 85 2.71 11.49 3.95
CA GLY A 85 2.39 10.50 4.99
C GLY A 85 0.99 9.91 4.91
N SER A 86 0.18 10.33 3.94
CA SER A 86 -1.17 9.83 3.66
C SER A 86 -1.48 9.96 2.17
N CYS A 87 -2.47 9.22 1.68
CA CYS A 87 -2.94 9.32 0.31
C CYS A 87 -4.35 8.76 0.20
N GLU A 88 -5.23 9.52 -0.46
CA GLU A 88 -6.49 9.01 -1.00
C GLU A 88 -6.41 9.09 -2.53
N TYR A 89 -6.65 7.97 -3.20
CA TYR A 89 -6.55 7.86 -4.65
C TYR A 89 -7.64 6.96 -5.19
N THR A 90 -8.35 7.44 -6.20
CA THR A 90 -9.36 6.66 -6.92
C THR A 90 -8.90 6.43 -8.36
N ASP A 91 -8.84 5.17 -8.76
CA ASP A 91 -8.79 4.80 -10.16
C ASP A 91 -10.20 4.64 -10.74
N LEU A 92 -10.69 5.71 -11.36
CA LEU A 92 -12.01 5.75 -12.00
C LEU A 92 -12.17 4.71 -13.13
N LYS A 93 -11.07 4.28 -13.77
CA LYS A 93 -11.14 3.33 -14.90
C LYS A 93 -11.59 1.94 -14.44
N TYR A 94 -11.04 1.44 -13.33
CA TYR A 94 -11.38 0.12 -12.80
C TYR A 94 -12.26 0.19 -11.55
N GLY A 95 -12.59 1.39 -11.07
CA GLY A 95 -13.42 1.61 -9.87
C GLY A 95 -12.73 1.05 -8.63
N ILE A 96 -11.47 1.44 -8.42
CA ILE A 96 -10.68 1.03 -7.26
C ILE A 96 -10.34 2.27 -6.44
N ASP A 97 -10.71 2.22 -5.16
CA ASP A 97 -10.44 3.28 -4.20
C ASP A 97 -9.32 2.84 -3.27
N TYR A 98 -8.35 3.72 -3.03
CA TYR A 98 -7.22 3.50 -2.16
C TYR A 98 -7.20 4.58 -1.09
N ILE A 99 -7.18 4.17 0.17
CA ILE A 99 -7.06 5.07 1.31
C ILE A 99 -5.90 4.58 2.16
N PHE A 100 -4.95 5.48 2.41
CA PHE A 100 -3.80 5.26 3.27
C PHE A 100 -3.73 6.39 4.29
N LYS A 101 -3.79 6.04 5.58
CA LYS A 101 -3.74 7.02 6.69
C LYS A 101 -2.67 6.61 7.70
N PRO A 102 -2.01 7.56 8.38
CA PRO A 102 -1.13 7.25 9.50
C PRO A 102 -1.84 6.33 10.48
N LEU A 103 -1.14 5.28 10.92
CA LEU A 103 -1.67 4.41 11.96
C LEU A 103 -1.58 5.17 13.28
N GLU A 104 -2.71 5.54 13.87
CA GLU A 104 -2.73 6.18 15.18
C GLU A 104 -2.14 5.21 16.20
N GLN A 105 -1.00 5.59 16.77
CA GLN A 105 -0.45 4.85 17.91
C GLN A 105 -1.22 5.32 19.13
N GLU A 106 -2.07 4.46 19.68
CA GLU A 106 -2.54 4.62 21.06
C GLU A 106 -1.29 4.62 21.96
N HIS A 107 -0.78 5.81 22.27
CA HIS A 107 0.09 6.00 23.43
C HIS A 107 -0.79 5.66 24.63
N ASN A 108 -0.74 4.41 25.07
CA ASN A 108 -1.26 4.02 26.37
C ASN A 108 -0.55 4.90 27.41
N ALA A 109 -1.31 5.85 27.94
CA ALA A 109 -1.07 6.47 29.22
C ALA A 109 -1.11 5.36 30.28
N ILE A 110 0.00 4.66 30.44
CA ILE A 110 0.34 4.04 31.73
C ILE A 110 1.26 5.05 32.39
N SER A 111 0.66 6.12 32.91
CA SER A 111 1.30 6.89 33.97
C SER A 111 1.13 6.08 35.24
N GLU A 112 2.27 5.77 35.84
CA GLU A 112 2.46 5.14 37.16
C GLU A 112 1.67 5.80 38.30
#